data_AF-A0A7Y0AGL4-F1
#
_entry.id   AF-A0A7Y0AGL4-F1
#
_cell.length_a   1.000
_cell.length_b   1.000
_cell.length_c   1.000
_cell.angle_alpha   90.00
_cell.angle_beta   90.00
_cell.angle_gamma   90.00
#
_symmetry.space_group_name_H-M   'P 1'
#
loop_
_entity.id
_entity.type
_entity.pdbx_description
1 polymer ?
#
loop_
_entity_poly.entity_id
_entity_poly.type
_entity_poly.pdbx_seq_one_letter_code
_entity_poly.pdbx_strand_id
1 'polypeptide(L)'
;MKYFLLIGGFLLAGARVAGAQTAPVPAPVAAAPGPPCSALSGYVMGSDRPLAGATVAIPGTRLLAITNSEGYYTLPTANVAKPTLLFSAAGYEPQSITPTTCADEHVEMQLLPGTRIKQRGKRKGFIMKTAPSVQ
;
A
#
# COMPACT_ATOMS: atom_id res chain seq x y z
N MET A 1 5.83 -50.14 -48.72
CA MET A 1 5.25 -49.82 -50.05
C MET A 1 5.16 -48.31 -50.16
N LYS A 2 6.12 -47.66 -50.84
CA LYS A 2 5.96 -47.04 -52.19
C LYS A 2 5.47 -45.58 -52.01
N TYR A 3 6.17 -44.49 -52.34
CA TYR A 3 6.96 -44.03 -53.50
C TYR A 3 7.95 -42.93 -53.01
N PHE A 4 9.22 -42.76 -53.44
CA PHE A 4 9.90 -42.65 -54.74
C PHE A 4 9.81 -41.24 -55.40
N LEU A 5 10.99 -40.63 -55.65
CA LEU A 5 11.32 -39.43 -56.48
C LEU A 5 11.03 -38.05 -55.83
N LEU A 6 11.83 -36.97 -55.95
CA LEU A 6 13.02 -36.63 -56.75
C LEU A 6 13.52 -35.22 -56.29
N ILE A 7 14.79 -34.93 -56.61
CA ILE A 7 15.38 -33.58 -56.85
C ILE A 7 15.72 -32.72 -55.63
N GLY A 8 16.96 -32.24 -55.60
CA GLY A 8 17.23 -30.90 -55.08
C GLY A 8 18.50 -30.74 -54.28
N GLY A 9 19.67 -31.10 -54.85
CA GLY A 9 20.92 -30.51 -54.38
C GLY A 9 20.87 -29.00 -54.62
N PHE A 10 20.79 -28.22 -53.55
CA PHE A 10 21.01 -26.78 -53.61
C PHE A 10 22.12 -26.39 -52.65
N LEU A 11 23.07 -25.66 -53.23
CA LEU A 11 24.36 -25.32 -52.68
C LEU A 11 24.27 -24.60 -51.34
N LEU A 12 25.31 -24.86 -50.54
CA LEU A 12 25.78 -23.97 -49.48
C LEU A 12 25.82 -22.51 -49.97
N ALA A 13 25.00 -21.67 -49.36
CA ALA A 13 25.26 -20.24 -49.26
C ALA A 13 24.93 -19.81 -47.84
N GLY A 14 25.95 -19.85 -46.98
CA GLY A 14 25.89 -19.30 -45.63
C GLY A 14 25.68 -17.79 -45.69
N ALA A 15 24.42 -17.36 -45.61
CA ALA A 15 24.09 -15.98 -45.33
C ALA A 15 24.33 -15.72 -43.84
N ARG A 16 25.36 -14.91 -43.59
CA ARG A 16 25.79 -14.49 -42.26
C ARG A 16 24.61 -13.83 -41.55
N VAL A 17 24.19 -14.40 -40.43
CA VAL A 17 23.29 -13.72 -39.50
C VAL A 17 24.01 -12.47 -39.03
N ALA A 18 23.56 -11.31 -39.48
CA ALA A 18 23.99 -10.04 -38.94
C ALA A 18 23.62 -10.03 -37.45
N GLY A 19 24.61 -10.17 -36.59
CA GLY A 19 24.45 -9.97 -35.16
C GLY A 19 23.99 -8.54 -34.93
N ALA A 20 22.70 -8.36 -34.67
CA ALA A 20 22.18 -7.16 -34.05
C ALA A 20 22.81 -7.08 -32.65
N GLN A 21 23.95 -6.41 -32.57
CA GLN A 21 24.58 -6.03 -31.32
C GLN A 21 23.66 -5.06 -30.59
N THR A 22 22.73 -5.61 -29.80
CA THR A 22 22.03 -4.86 -28.76
C THR A 22 23.09 -4.45 -27.75
N ALA A 23 23.46 -3.17 -27.75
CA ALA A 23 24.28 -2.60 -26.70
C ALA A 23 23.66 -2.95 -25.34
N PRO A 24 24.45 -3.37 -24.33
CA PRO A 24 23.92 -3.53 -22.99
C PRO A 24 23.40 -2.16 -22.53
N VAL A 25 22.08 -2.06 -22.37
CA VAL A 25 21.44 -0.95 -21.67
C VAL A 25 22.14 -0.88 -20.30
N PRO A 26 22.76 0.25 -19.92
CA PRO A 26 23.28 0.38 -18.57
C PRO A 26 22.12 0.16 -17.61
N ALA A 27 22.21 -0.90 -16.81
CA ALA A 27 21.25 -1.17 -15.75
C ALA A 27 21.12 0.10 -14.90
N PRO A 28 19.90 0.50 -14.51
CA PRO A 28 19.74 1.63 -13.61
C PRO A 28 20.58 1.32 -12.38
N VAL A 29 21.61 2.15 -12.16
CA VAL A 29 22.46 2.09 -10.98
C VAL A 29 21.51 2.24 -9.80
N ALA A 30 21.27 1.15 -9.09
CA ALA A 30 20.38 1.12 -7.95
C ALA A 30 20.87 2.21 -6.99
N ALA A 31 20.13 3.31 -6.92
CA ALA A 31 20.43 4.41 -6.05
C ALA A 31 20.64 3.84 -4.65
N ALA A 32 21.82 4.12 -4.08
CA ALA A 32 22.19 3.65 -2.75
C ALA A 32 21.02 3.89 -1.79
N PRO A 33 20.65 2.92 -0.94
CA PRO A 33 19.57 3.13 0.01
C PRO A 33 19.93 4.34 0.87
N GLY A 34 19.08 5.35 0.86
CA GLY A 34 19.22 6.48 1.78
C GLY A 34 19.25 5.99 3.23
N PRO A 35 19.69 6.84 4.18
CA PRO A 35 19.74 6.48 5.59
C PRO A 35 18.39 5.94 6.08
N PRO A 36 18.36 4.88 6.91
CA PRO A 36 17.12 4.39 7.49
C PRO A 36 16.52 5.45 8.41
N CYS A 37 15.19 5.58 8.37
CA CYS A 37 14.46 6.46 9.27
C CYS A 37 14.46 5.88 10.68
N SER A 38 14.77 6.68 11.70
CA SER A 38 14.69 6.26 13.11
C SER A 38 13.25 5.99 13.54
N ALA A 39 12.32 6.84 13.10
CA ALA A 39 10.88 6.67 13.23
C ALA A 39 10.17 7.25 12.01
N LEU A 40 9.01 6.69 11.70
CA LEU A 40 8.06 7.21 10.72
C LEU A 40 6.83 7.72 11.45
N SER A 41 6.37 8.90 11.05
CA SER A 41 5.17 9.52 11.59
C SER A 41 4.31 10.02 10.45
N GLY A 42 3.04 10.28 10.76
CA GLY A 42 2.09 10.74 9.76
C GLY A 42 0.66 10.71 10.26
N TYR A 43 -0.25 11.04 9.36
CA TYR A 43 -1.69 11.10 9.62
C TYR A 43 -2.42 10.16 8.67
N VAL A 44 -3.31 9.35 9.22
CA VAL A 44 -4.24 8.52 8.46
C VAL A 44 -5.60 9.18 8.47
N MET A 45 -6.12 9.40 7.28
CA MET A 45 -7.41 10.02 7.01
C MET A 45 -8.31 8.98 6.32
N GLY A 46 -9.61 9.12 6.46
CA GLY A 46 -10.58 8.27 5.77
C GLY A 46 -11.92 8.96 5.61
N SER A 47 -12.34 9.15 4.35
CA SER A 47 -13.50 9.98 3.99
C SER A 47 -13.38 11.40 4.55
N ASP A 48 -12.25 12.06 4.28
CA ASP A 48 -11.99 13.46 4.67
C ASP A 48 -12.01 13.71 6.19
N ARG A 49 -11.82 12.67 7.01
CA ARG A 49 -11.78 12.77 8.47
C ARG A 49 -10.57 12.01 9.03
N PRO A 50 -9.99 12.46 10.15
CA PRO A 50 -8.94 11.72 10.83
C PRO A 50 -9.45 10.34 11.24
N LEU A 51 -8.69 9.31 10.89
CA LEU A 51 -9.08 7.93 11.11
C LEU A 51 -8.39 7.38 12.35
N ALA A 52 -9.16 7.30 13.44
CA ALA A 52 -8.71 6.69 14.69
C ALA A 52 -8.83 5.16 14.66
N GLY A 53 -7.85 4.47 15.24
CA GLY A 53 -7.86 3.01 15.35
C GLY A 53 -7.43 2.27 14.07
N ALA A 54 -6.83 2.96 13.10
CA ALA A 54 -6.17 2.30 11.98
C ALA A 54 -4.87 1.63 12.48
N THR A 55 -4.63 0.42 11.99
CA THR A 55 -3.41 -0.34 12.29
C THR A 55 -2.38 -0.08 11.20
N VAL A 56 -1.19 0.36 11.62
CA VAL A 56 -0.02 0.55 10.75
C VAL A 56 1.00 -0.52 11.14
N ALA A 57 1.33 -1.42 10.23
CA ALA A 57 2.26 -2.52 10.49
C ALA A 57 3.33 -2.61 9.42
N ILE A 58 4.50 -3.13 9.77
CA ILE A 58 5.54 -3.48 8.80
C ILE A 58 5.52 -4.99 8.61
N PRO A 59 5.07 -5.51 7.45
CA PRO A 59 5.04 -6.93 7.17
C PRO A 59 6.40 -7.58 7.40
N GLY A 60 6.43 -8.75 8.03
CA GLY A 60 7.66 -9.48 8.35
C GLY A 60 8.36 -9.02 9.63
N THR A 61 7.86 -7.98 10.31
CA THR A 61 8.36 -7.55 11.62
C THR A 61 7.25 -7.59 12.68
N ARG A 62 7.60 -7.34 13.94
CA ARG A 62 6.65 -7.16 15.04
C ARG A 62 6.35 -5.67 15.32
N LEU A 63 6.76 -4.79 14.41
CA LEU A 63 6.53 -3.36 14.54
C LEU A 63 5.13 -3.02 14.03
N LEU A 64 4.30 -2.55 14.94
CA LEU A 64 2.95 -2.06 14.66
C LEU A 64 2.64 -0.85 15.53
N ALA A 65 1.78 0.03 15.01
CA ALA A 65 1.25 1.20 15.69
C ALA A 65 -0.25 1.31 15.40
N ILE A 66 -0.97 1.95 16.31
CA ILE A 66 -2.40 2.25 16.16
C ILE A 66 -2.56 3.76 16.12
N THR A 67 -3.32 4.28 15.17
CA THR A 67 -3.58 5.72 15.06
C THR A 67 -4.46 6.22 16.20
N ASN A 68 -4.16 7.43 16.68
CA ASN A 68 -4.91 8.08 17.75
C ASN A 68 -6.21 8.76 17.25
N SER A 69 -6.91 9.50 18.11
CA SER A 69 -8.15 10.22 17.77
C SER A 69 -8.01 11.26 16.65
N GLU A 70 -6.79 11.75 16.42
CA GLU A 70 -6.46 12.72 15.39
C GLU A 70 -5.95 12.04 14.11
N GLY A 71 -5.94 10.71 14.06
CA GLY A 71 -5.40 9.93 12.95
C GLY A 71 -3.88 9.86 12.93
N TYR A 72 -3.20 10.45 13.93
CA TYR A 72 -1.74 10.48 13.98
C TYR A 72 -1.17 9.13 14.44
N TYR A 73 -0.06 8.73 13.84
CA TYR A 73 0.73 7.57 14.25
C TYR A 73 2.22 7.90 14.32
N THR A 74 2.93 7.14 15.15
CA THR A 74 4.39 7.13 15.19
C THR A 74 4.86 5.69 15.31
N LEU A 75 5.74 5.27 14.41
CA LEU A 75 6.27 3.93 14.35
C LEU A 75 7.80 3.97 14.36
N PRO A 76 8.48 3.38 15.36
CA PRO A 76 9.94 3.33 15.39
C PRO A 76 10.46 2.33 14.36
N THR A 77 11.24 2.80 13.38
CA THR A 77 11.75 2.01 12.24
C THR A 77 13.28 1.98 12.14
N ALA A 78 13.97 2.32 13.22
CA ALA A 78 15.44 2.47 13.26
C ALA A 78 16.24 1.31 12.67
N ASN A 79 15.70 0.08 12.67
CA ASN A 79 16.36 -1.12 12.17
C ASN A 79 15.88 -1.58 10.79
N VAL A 80 14.98 -0.85 10.14
CA VAL A 80 14.39 -1.24 8.84
C VAL A 80 14.68 -0.14 7.81
N ALA A 81 15.51 -0.47 6.83
CA ALA A 81 15.74 0.41 5.68
C ALA A 81 14.54 0.33 4.73
N LYS A 82 13.85 1.46 4.50
CA LYS A 82 12.68 1.59 3.60
C LYS A 82 11.58 0.55 3.89
N PRO A 83 10.93 0.61 5.07
CA PRO A 83 9.86 -0.32 5.40
C PRO A 83 8.65 -0.10 4.49
N THR A 84 8.05 -1.18 4.00
CA THR A 84 6.69 -1.11 3.45
C THR A 84 5.70 -1.09 4.60
N LEU A 85 4.93 -0.02 4.71
CA LEU A 85 3.86 0.14 5.70
C LEU A 85 2.58 -0.45 5.14
N LEU A 86 1.95 -1.33 5.92
CA LEU A 86 0.62 -1.87 5.67
C LEU A 86 -0.37 -1.17 6.60
N PHE A 87 -1.31 -0.44 6.00
CA PHE A 87 -2.42 0.23 6.68
C PHE A 87 -3.66 -0.64 6.60
N SER A 88 -4.32 -0.87 7.73
CA SER A 88 -5.56 -1.66 7.80
C SER A 88 -6.52 -1.06 8.83
N ALA A 89 -7.78 -0.93 8.46
CA ALA A 89 -8.84 -0.43 9.33
C ALA A 89 -10.18 -1.08 8.98
N ALA A 90 -11.08 -1.19 9.97
CA ALA A 90 -12.37 -1.84 9.78
C ALA A 90 -13.25 -1.07 8.78
N GLY A 91 -13.69 -1.73 7.71
CA GLY A 91 -14.52 -1.12 6.66
C GLY A 91 -13.75 -0.35 5.59
N TYR A 92 -12.42 -0.28 5.71
CA TYR A 92 -11.50 0.30 4.74
C TYR A 92 -10.70 -0.78 4.01
N GLU A 93 -10.25 -0.46 2.81
CA GLU A 93 -9.39 -1.33 2.02
C GLU A 93 -7.95 -1.24 2.54
N PRO A 94 -7.27 -2.38 2.78
CA PRO A 94 -5.88 -2.37 3.19
C PRO A 94 -4.97 -1.76 2.11
N GLN A 95 -4.03 -0.91 2.51
CA GLN A 95 -3.12 -0.24 1.60
C GLN A 95 -1.66 -0.46 2.02
N SER A 96 -0.81 -0.72 1.04
CA SER A 96 0.63 -0.89 1.23
C SER A 96 1.35 0.30 0.63
N ILE A 97 2.08 1.05 1.45
CA ILE A 97 2.81 2.26 1.04
C ILE A 97 4.27 2.08 1.42
N THR A 98 5.17 2.45 0.52
CA THR A 98 6.61 2.46 0.80
C THR A 98 7.06 3.91 0.89
N PRO A 99 7.16 4.49 2.10
CA PRO A 99 7.59 5.87 2.27
C PRO A 99 8.99 6.06 1.67
N THR A 100 9.12 7.10 0.83
CA THR A 100 10.41 7.45 0.22
C THR A 100 11.22 8.39 1.12
N THR A 101 10.55 9.07 2.05
CA THR A 101 11.15 10.04 2.97
C THR A 101 10.75 9.73 4.42
N CYS A 102 11.49 10.27 5.38
CA CYS A 102 11.18 10.16 6.81
C CYS A 102 10.27 11.30 7.32
N ALA A 103 9.65 12.05 6.41
CA ALA A 103 8.77 13.16 6.77
C ALA A 103 7.36 12.65 7.09
N ASP A 104 6.57 13.50 7.75
CA ASP A 104 5.17 13.20 8.04
C ASP A 104 4.38 12.98 6.75
N GLU A 105 3.78 11.79 6.61
CA GLU A 105 2.98 11.41 5.44
C GLU A 105 1.49 11.44 5.77
N HIS A 106 0.68 11.95 4.84
CA HIS A 106 -0.78 11.89 4.91
C HIS A 106 -1.30 10.77 4.02
N VAL A 107 -1.98 9.80 4.62
CA VAL A 107 -2.52 8.63 3.91
C VAL A 107 -4.03 8.66 3.97
N GLU A 108 -4.68 8.70 2.80
CA GLU A 108 -6.15 8.60 2.69
C GLU A 108 -6.54 7.14 2.44
N MET A 109 -7.30 6.58 3.39
CA MET A 109 -7.83 5.22 3.28
C MET A 109 -9.13 5.18 2.48
N GLN A 110 -9.17 4.26 1.52
CA GLN A 110 -10.33 4.02 0.68
C GLN A 110 -11.35 3.14 1.39
N LEU A 111 -12.64 3.50 1.34
CA LEU A 111 -13.70 2.65 1.88
C LEU A 111 -13.97 1.47 0.95
N LEU A 112 -14.20 0.31 1.56
CA LEU A 112 -14.72 -0.84 0.84
C LEU A 112 -16.15 -0.57 0.32
N PRO A 113 -16.48 -1.07 -0.88
CA PRO A 113 -17.83 -0.92 -1.43
C PRO A 113 -18.86 -1.59 -0.51
N GLY A 114 -19.90 -0.86 -0.16
CA GLY A 114 -20.97 -1.32 0.73
C GLY A 114 -20.80 -0.95 2.21
N THR A 115 -19.64 -0.42 2.62
CA THR A 115 -19.45 0.11 3.98
C THR A 115 -20.29 1.38 4.18
N ARG A 116 -21.38 1.26 4.94
CA ARG A 116 -22.24 2.40 5.33
C ARG A 116 -21.81 2.95 6.68
N ILE A 117 -20.97 3.98 6.70
CA ILE A 117 -20.70 4.74 7.93
C ILE A 117 -21.96 5.53 8.32
N LYS A 118 -22.61 5.12 9.41
CA LYS A 118 -23.79 5.81 9.95
C LYS A 118 -23.35 7.13 10.61
N GLN A 119 -23.33 8.21 9.84
CA GLN A 119 -23.02 9.57 10.32
C GLN A 119 -23.96 10.07 11.44
N ARG A 120 -25.18 9.51 11.56
CA ARG A 120 -26.13 9.80 12.64
C ARG A 120 -26.69 8.50 13.21
N GLY A 121 -26.28 8.17 14.43
CA GLY A 121 -27.01 7.23 15.28
C GLY A 121 -28.34 7.86 15.70
N LYS A 122 -29.43 7.09 15.65
CA LYS A 122 -30.73 7.50 16.21
C LYS A 122 -30.52 7.99 17.65
N ARG A 123 -30.84 9.25 17.94
CA ARG A 123 -31.03 9.73 19.33
C ARG A 123 -32.27 9.04 19.90
N LYS A 124 -32.11 7.81 20.42
CA LYS A 124 -33.18 7.12 21.14
C LYS A 124 -33.27 7.67 22.55
N GLY A 125 -34.36 8.39 22.82
CA GLY A 125 -34.98 8.53 24.14
C GLY A 125 -34.14 9.16 25.25
N PHE A 126 -34.05 10.49 25.27
CA PHE A 126 -34.00 11.17 26.57
C PHE A 126 -35.40 11.11 27.16
N ILE A 127 -35.63 10.18 28.09
CA ILE A 127 -36.82 10.21 28.93
C ILE A 127 -36.61 11.38 29.88
N MET A 128 -37.20 12.53 29.59
CA MET A 128 -37.30 13.60 30.58
C MET A 128 -38.18 13.09 31.70
N LYS A 129 -37.59 12.84 32.87
CA LYS A 129 -38.33 12.56 34.09
C LYS A 129 -38.93 13.89 34.55
N THR A 130 -40.09 14.26 34.00
CA THR A 130 -40.90 15.36 34.56
C THR A 130 -41.36 14.92 35.93
N ALA A 131 -40.76 15.48 36.98
CA ALA A 131 -41.28 15.34 38.34
C ALA A 131 -42.58 16.17 38.45
N PRO A 132 -43.65 15.65 39.07
CA PRO A 132 -44.81 16.47 39.38
C PRO A 132 -44.46 17.43 40.52
N SER A 133 -44.56 18.73 40.24
CA SER A 133 -44.56 19.77 41.26
C SER A 133 -45.76 19.55 42.18
N VAL A 134 -45.52 19.12 43.42
CA VAL A 134 -46.52 19.12 44.49
C VAL A 134 -46.58 20.56 45.02
N GLN A 135 -47.73 21.22 44.84
CA GLN A 135 -48.12 22.40 45.59
C GLN A 135 -49.08 21.99 46.70
#